data_AF-A0A3D0Z2C8-F1
#
_entry.id   AF-A0A3D0Z2C8-F1
#
_cell.length_a   1.000
_cell.length_b   1.000
_cell.length_c   1.000
_cell.angle_alpha   90.00
_cell.angle_beta   90.00
_cell.angle_gamma   90.00
#
_symmetry.space_group_name_H-M   'P 1'
#
loop_
_entity.id
_entity.type
_entity.pdbx_description
1 polymer ?
#
loop_
_entity_poly.entity_id
_entity_poly.type
_entity_poly.pdbx_seq_one_letter_code
_entity_poly.pdbx_strand_id
1 'polypeptide(L)'
;MLNFNGIEPEGLWLLAENRLKESKAFYDENKGRLKILVSEPMSALVRDITPMMSRLDRHMHLNPDGSISKIKSDARGAKDRPLYRDKVWFMLRRLGGMPVPGLWFEVSPSYYGYGLCVLNSCPKFMQFFRNHIDHSRRALGHALRPAESFGFSVGGEEYKRPKKSGLKGRIS
;
A
#
# COMPACT_ATOMS: atom_id res chain seq x y z
N MET A 1 -8.39 18.43 14.88
CA MET A 1 -9.56 17.66 14.41
C MET A 1 -9.13 16.91 13.15
N LEU A 2 -9.57 15.67 12.96
CA LEU A 2 -9.28 14.93 11.72
C LEU A 2 -10.17 15.50 10.60
N ASN A 3 -9.63 15.57 9.38
CA ASN A 3 -10.36 16.03 8.19
C ASN A 3 -10.97 14.85 7.41
N PHE A 4 -10.45 13.64 7.60
CA PHE A 4 -10.95 12.43 6.97
C PHE A 4 -12.20 11.92 7.68
N ASN A 5 -13.32 11.86 6.94
CA ASN A 5 -14.60 11.37 7.44
C ASN A 5 -15.03 10.03 6.80
N GLY A 6 -14.12 9.36 6.10
CA GLY A 6 -14.42 8.15 5.33
C GLY A 6 -14.49 8.40 3.82
N ILE A 7 -14.66 7.30 3.09
CA ILE A 7 -15.03 7.31 1.67
C ILE A 7 -16.48 6.83 1.61
N GLU A 8 -17.35 7.66 1.05
CA GLU A 8 -18.77 7.33 0.93
C GLU A 8 -18.99 6.12 0.01
N PRO A 9 -20.04 5.31 0.26
CA PRO A 9 -20.39 4.17 -0.61
C PRO A 9 -20.52 4.57 -2.07
N GLU A 10 -21.07 5.76 -2.36
CA GLU A 10 -21.17 6.31 -3.72
C GLU A 10 -19.81 6.39 -4.43
N GLY A 11 -18.75 6.80 -3.73
CA GLY A 11 -17.40 6.86 -4.28
C GLY A 11 -16.84 5.48 -4.61
N LEU A 12 -17.09 4.48 -3.76
CA LEU A 12 -16.68 3.09 -4.00
C LEU A 12 -17.45 2.49 -5.18
N TRP A 13 -18.76 2.71 -5.26
CA TRP A 13 -19.57 2.26 -6.39
C TRP A 13 -19.13 2.91 -7.69
N LEU A 14 -18.79 4.20 -7.67
CA LEU A 14 -18.30 4.89 -8.86
C LEU A 14 -16.95 4.35 -9.34
N LEU A 15 -16.05 3.94 -8.43
CA LEU A 15 -14.82 3.22 -8.80
C LEU A 15 -15.12 1.88 -9.47
N ALA A 16 -16.05 1.12 -8.90
CA ALA A 16 -16.46 -0.18 -9.44
C ALA A 16 -17.06 -0.01 -10.85
N GLU A 17 -17.97 0.94 -11.03
CA GLU A 17 -18.58 1.23 -12.33
C GLU A 17 -17.54 1.71 -13.34
N ASN A 18 -16.63 2.60 -12.93
CA ASN A 18 -15.54 3.07 -13.78
C ASN A 18 -14.66 1.92 -14.30
N ARG A 19 -14.40 0.92 -13.44
CA ARG A 19 -13.74 -0.32 -13.85
C ARG A 19 -14.59 -1.16 -14.80
N LEU A 20 -15.86 -1.39 -14.47
CA LEU A 20 -16.75 -2.23 -15.29
C LEU A 20 -16.97 -1.66 -16.69
N LYS A 21 -17.10 -0.33 -16.80
CA LYS A 21 -17.30 0.36 -18.07
C LYS A 21 -16.03 0.40 -18.92
N GLU A 22 -14.86 0.45 -18.29
CA GLU A 22 -13.55 0.47 -18.93
C GLU A 22 -13.46 1.51 -20.09
N SER A 23 -14.06 2.69 -19.89
CA SER A 23 -14.31 3.67 -20.97
C SER A 23 -13.75 5.04 -20.65
N LYS A 24 -13.10 5.65 -21.66
CA LYS A 24 -12.58 7.03 -21.55
C LYS A 24 -13.70 8.05 -21.38
N ALA A 25 -14.80 7.91 -22.13
CA ALA A 25 -15.92 8.84 -22.03
C ALA A 25 -16.51 8.83 -20.62
N PHE A 26 -16.79 7.63 -20.10
CA PHE A 26 -17.31 7.46 -18.74
C PHE A 26 -16.39 8.06 -17.68
N TYR A 27 -15.08 7.81 -17.78
CA TYR A 27 -14.11 8.37 -16.83
C TYR A 27 -14.07 9.89 -16.89
N ASP A 28 -14.03 10.48 -18.10
CA ASP A 28 -13.90 11.92 -18.26
C ASP A 28 -15.17 12.65 -17.75
N GLU A 29 -16.35 12.10 -18.03
CA GLU A 29 -17.63 12.59 -17.50
C GLU A 29 -17.69 12.55 -15.97
N ASN A 30 -17.14 11.49 -15.36
CA ASN A 30 -17.18 11.29 -13.90
C ASN A 30 -15.92 11.74 -13.15
N LYS A 31 -14.92 12.30 -13.85
CA LYS A 31 -13.60 12.63 -13.27
C LYS A 31 -13.71 13.59 -12.07
N GLY A 32 -14.61 14.57 -12.14
CA GLY A 32 -14.87 15.49 -11.04
C GLY A 32 -15.42 14.78 -9.80
N ARG A 33 -16.40 13.89 -10.00
CA ARG A 33 -16.99 13.09 -8.92
C ARG A 33 -15.99 12.12 -8.32
N LEU A 34 -15.20 11.42 -9.13
CA LEU A 34 -14.10 10.55 -8.67
C LEU A 34 -13.05 11.32 -7.86
N LYS A 35 -12.78 12.59 -8.21
CA LYS A 35 -11.88 13.42 -7.42
C LYS A 35 -12.47 13.71 -6.04
N ILE A 36 -13.70 14.22 -5.98
CA ILE A 36 -14.37 14.63 -4.74
C ILE A 36 -14.67 13.43 -3.83
N LEU A 37 -15.21 12.35 -4.39
CA LEU A 37 -15.71 11.22 -3.61
C LEU A 37 -14.61 10.22 -3.21
N VAL A 38 -13.44 10.26 -3.86
CA VAL A 38 -12.37 9.27 -3.62
C VAL A 38 -11.01 9.92 -3.41
N SER A 39 -10.54 10.73 -4.36
CA SER A 39 -9.16 11.26 -4.31
C SER A 39 -8.96 12.27 -3.18
N GLU A 40 -9.95 13.12 -2.91
CA GLU A 40 -9.92 14.12 -1.84
C GLU A 40 -10.00 13.47 -0.45
N PRO A 41 -10.91 12.51 -0.17
CA PRO A 41 -10.88 11.72 1.05
C PRO A 41 -9.55 10.99 1.28
N MET A 42 -8.99 10.35 0.25
CA MET A 42 -7.66 9.74 0.33
C MET A 42 -6.58 10.76 0.68
N SER A 43 -6.66 11.98 0.13
CA SER A 43 -5.73 13.06 0.45
C SER A 43 -5.91 13.59 1.87
N ALA A 44 -7.16 13.67 2.36
CA ALA A 44 -7.46 14.03 3.74
C ALA A 44 -6.88 12.99 4.70
N LEU A 45 -7.03 11.69 4.42
CA LEU A 45 -6.46 10.61 5.21
C LEU A 45 -4.93 10.71 5.28
N VAL A 46 -4.25 10.93 4.15
CA VAL A 46 -2.79 11.13 4.14
C VAL A 46 -2.39 12.34 4.99
N ARG A 47 -3.07 13.49 4.84
CA ARG A 47 -2.78 14.71 5.63
C ARG A 47 -2.97 14.47 7.12
N ASP A 48 -3.99 13.72 7.52
CA ASP A 48 -4.29 13.43 8.91
C ASP A 48 -3.25 12.54 9.58
N ILE A 49 -2.66 11.58 8.84
CA ILE A 49 -1.60 10.71 9.37
C ILE A 49 -0.20 11.33 9.30
N THR A 50 0.00 12.35 8.44
CA THR A 50 1.31 13.02 8.22
C THR A 50 2.01 13.48 9.51
N PRO A 51 1.36 14.15 10.48
CA PRO A 51 2.05 14.59 11.71
C PRO A 51 2.65 13.43 12.51
N MET A 52 1.96 12.29 12.55
CA MET A 52 2.46 11.09 13.24
C MET A 52 3.60 10.45 12.44
N MET A 53 3.44 10.31 11.13
CA MET A 53 4.46 9.70 10.27
C MET A 53 5.75 10.54 10.22
N SER A 54 5.63 11.87 10.26
CA SER A 54 6.78 12.79 10.27
C SER A 54 7.63 12.64 11.55
N ARG A 55 6.99 12.36 12.69
CA ARG A 55 7.69 12.05 13.95
C ARG A 55 8.42 10.72 13.91
N LEU A 56 7.87 9.72 13.22
CA LEU A 56 8.51 8.41 13.05
C LEU A 56 9.72 8.50 12.11
N ASP A 57 9.57 9.26 11.02
CA ASP A 57 10.62 9.41 10.01
C ASP A 57 10.51 10.76 9.28
N ARG A 58 11.38 11.71 9.65
CA ARG A 58 11.43 13.04 9.03
C ARG A 58 11.79 13.02 7.54
N HIS A 59 12.31 11.91 7.01
CA HIS A 59 12.69 11.76 5.61
C HIS A 59 11.63 11.07 4.77
N MET A 60 10.48 10.71 5.36
CA MET A 60 9.39 10.09 4.64
C MET A 60 8.73 11.07 3.68
N HIS A 61 8.34 10.58 2.50
CA HIS A 61 7.47 11.31 1.59
C HIS A 61 6.05 11.25 2.10
N LEU A 62 5.54 12.40 2.51
CA LEU A 62 4.22 12.56 3.14
C LEU A 62 3.29 13.47 2.35
N ASN A 63 3.67 13.83 1.12
CA ASN A 63 2.81 14.61 0.23
C ASN A 63 1.72 13.68 -0.34
N PRO A 64 0.42 13.98 -0.16
CA PRO A 64 -0.64 13.24 -0.83
C PRO A 64 -0.41 13.16 -2.34
N ASP A 65 0.05 14.26 -2.95
CA ASP A 65 0.41 14.32 -4.36
C ASP A 65 1.66 13.47 -4.61
N GLY A 66 1.49 12.36 -5.33
CA GLY A 66 2.55 11.41 -5.62
C GLY A 66 2.59 10.20 -4.69
N SER A 67 1.92 10.26 -3.53
CA SER A 67 1.74 9.10 -2.65
C SER A 67 0.50 8.29 -3.00
N ILE A 68 -0.55 8.94 -3.51
CA ILE A 68 -1.82 8.30 -3.87
C ILE A 68 -1.76 7.79 -5.33
N SER A 69 -2.25 6.58 -5.52
CA SER A 69 -2.36 5.94 -6.82
C SER A 69 -3.37 6.64 -7.72
N LYS A 70 -3.11 6.65 -9.04
CA LYS A 70 -4.06 7.18 -10.02
C LYS A 70 -5.20 6.19 -10.23
N ILE A 71 -6.44 6.70 -10.29
CA ILE A 71 -7.64 5.93 -10.64
C ILE A 71 -7.56 5.43 -12.09
N LYS A 72 -6.97 6.24 -12.99
CA LYS A 72 -6.64 5.88 -14.36
C LYS A 72 -5.14 5.59 -14.50
N SER A 73 -4.81 4.35 -14.85
CA SER A 73 -3.47 3.89 -15.20
C SER A 73 -2.97 4.52 -16.50
N ASP A 74 -1.65 4.54 -16.69
CA ASP A 74 -1.05 4.88 -17.97
C ASP A 74 -1.43 3.82 -19.03
N ALA A 75 -1.85 4.25 -20.21
CA ALA A 75 -2.25 3.38 -21.31
C ALA A 75 -1.07 2.83 -22.12
N ARG A 76 0.15 3.35 -21.91
CA ARG A 76 1.35 2.85 -22.59
C ARG A 76 1.61 1.39 -22.20
N GLY A 77 1.59 0.51 -23.20
CA GLY A 77 1.81 -0.94 -23.02
C GLY A 77 0.64 -1.67 -22.36
N ALA A 78 -0.58 -1.13 -22.40
CA ALA A 78 -1.74 -1.68 -21.69
C ALA A 78 -2.48 -2.80 -22.45
N LYS A 79 -1.84 -3.49 -23.40
CA LYS A 79 -2.50 -4.39 -24.36
C LYS A 79 -3.46 -5.41 -23.71
N ASP A 80 -3.15 -5.84 -22.48
CA ASP A 80 -3.94 -6.81 -21.72
C ASP A 80 -4.18 -6.39 -20.24
N ARG A 81 -4.03 -5.09 -19.92
CA ARG A 81 -4.27 -4.60 -18.55
C ARG A 81 -5.36 -3.52 -18.53
N PRO A 82 -6.27 -3.58 -17.56
CA PRO A 82 -7.28 -2.54 -17.41
C PRO A 82 -6.68 -1.19 -17.04
N LEU A 83 -7.18 -0.15 -17.71
CA LEU A 83 -6.80 1.25 -17.58
C LEU A 83 -7.45 1.89 -16.36
N TYR A 84 -8.67 1.50 -16.03
CA TYR A 84 -9.41 2.07 -14.90
C TYR A 84 -9.34 1.12 -13.71
N ARG A 85 -9.14 1.67 -12.52
CA ARG A 85 -9.01 0.89 -11.28
C ARG A 85 -10.29 1.00 -10.46
N ASP A 86 -10.71 -0.14 -9.91
CA ASP A 86 -11.75 -0.28 -8.89
C ASP A 86 -11.20 -0.07 -7.47
N LYS A 87 -9.89 0.10 -7.33
CA LYS A 87 -9.20 0.29 -6.06
C LYS A 87 -8.23 1.45 -6.11
N VAL A 88 -8.09 2.12 -4.97
CA VAL A 88 -7.14 3.22 -4.78
C VAL A 88 -6.29 2.93 -3.56
N TRP A 89 -4.99 3.15 -3.70
CA TRP A 89 -4.03 2.97 -2.62
C TRP A 89 -3.15 4.20 -2.46
N PHE A 90 -2.50 4.32 -1.31
CA PHE A 90 -1.36 5.20 -1.15
C PHE A 90 -0.19 4.47 -0.51
N MET A 91 1.02 5.01 -0.69
CA MET A 91 2.22 4.53 -0.01
C MET A 91 3.06 5.69 0.50
N LEU A 92 3.35 5.67 1.81
CA LEU A 92 4.23 6.62 2.48
C LEU A 92 5.58 5.94 2.76
N ARG A 93 6.64 6.47 2.16
CA ARG A 93 8.00 5.91 2.22
C ARG A 93 9.04 6.99 1.94
N ARG A 94 10.31 6.73 2.24
CA ARG A 94 11.42 7.60 1.79
C ARG A 94 11.53 7.60 0.25
N LEU A 95 11.91 8.75 -0.33
CA LEU A 95 12.32 8.86 -1.74
C LEU A 95 13.81 8.56 -1.89
N GLY A 96 14.26 8.24 -3.10
CA GLY A 96 15.70 8.19 -3.43
C GLY A 96 16.39 6.82 -3.30
N GLY A 97 15.65 5.73 -3.11
CA GLY A 97 16.22 4.38 -3.18
C GLY A 97 15.18 3.28 -3.03
N MET A 98 15.40 2.15 -3.70
CA MET A 98 14.70 0.89 -3.46
C MET A 98 15.75 -0.17 -3.13
N PRO A 99 15.45 -1.14 -2.26
CA PRO A 99 14.19 -1.32 -1.52
C PRO A 99 14.13 -0.51 -0.22
N VAL A 100 13.00 0.13 0.04
CA VAL A 100 12.71 0.83 1.31
C VAL A 100 11.35 0.37 1.85
N PRO A 101 11.19 0.24 3.18
CA PRO A 101 9.90 -0.03 3.76
C PRO A 101 8.96 1.16 3.56
N GLY A 102 7.68 0.88 3.36
CA GLY A 102 6.63 1.88 3.24
C GLY A 102 5.35 1.43 3.94
N LEU A 103 4.69 2.38 4.59
CA LEU A 103 3.31 2.21 5.02
C LEU A 103 2.43 2.28 3.78
N TRP A 104 1.57 1.30 3.60
CA TRP A 104 0.59 1.29 2.52
C TRP A 104 -0.81 1.15 3.09
N PHE A 105 -1.77 1.69 2.35
CA PHE A 105 -3.20 1.52 2.55
C PHE A 105 -3.84 1.37 1.17
N GLU A 106 -4.84 0.51 1.05
CA GLU A 106 -5.67 0.32 -0.13
C GLU A 106 -7.12 0.18 0.28
N VAL A 107 -8.01 0.70 -0.56
CA VAL A 107 -9.45 0.52 -0.43
C VAL A 107 -10.05 0.19 -1.79
N SER A 108 -11.04 -0.68 -1.76
CA SER A 108 -11.86 -1.13 -2.87
C SER A 108 -13.32 -1.30 -2.38
N PRO A 109 -14.28 -1.53 -3.28
CA PRO A 109 -15.67 -1.81 -2.90
C PRO A 109 -15.85 -3.02 -1.98
N SER A 110 -14.95 -4.01 -2.04
CA SER A 110 -15.10 -5.29 -1.33
C SER A 110 -14.17 -5.46 -0.14
N TYR A 111 -13.10 -4.67 -0.05
CA TYR A 111 -12.15 -4.73 1.05
C TYR A 111 -11.36 -3.42 1.20
N TYR A 112 -10.80 -3.23 2.39
CA TYR A 112 -9.66 -2.35 2.60
C TYR A 112 -8.53 -3.14 3.26
N GLY A 113 -7.30 -2.65 3.13
CA GLY A 113 -6.12 -3.27 3.70
C GLY A 113 -5.02 -2.25 3.92
N TYR A 114 -4.15 -2.52 4.88
CA TYR A 114 -3.02 -1.65 5.19
C TYR A 114 -1.93 -2.42 5.90
N GLY A 115 -0.73 -1.86 5.90
CA GLY A 115 0.40 -2.43 6.63
C GLY A 115 1.73 -1.83 6.22
N LEU A 116 2.81 -2.49 6.65
CA LEU A 116 4.16 -2.17 6.21
C LEU A 116 4.60 -3.17 5.14
N CYS A 117 5.18 -2.69 4.06
CA CYS A 117 5.72 -3.54 3.03
C CYS A 117 7.06 -3.01 2.51
N VAL A 118 7.87 -3.91 1.95
CA VAL A 118 9.05 -3.55 1.16
C VAL A 118 8.74 -3.87 -0.29
N LEU A 119 8.60 -2.83 -1.12
CA LEU A 119 8.45 -3.03 -2.56
C LEU A 119 9.82 -3.31 -3.20
N ASN A 120 9.79 -3.98 -4.37
CA ASN A 120 10.95 -4.22 -5.23
C ASN A 120 12.17 -4.81 -4.50
N SER A 121 11.93 -5.77 -3.59
CA SER A 121 12.99 -6.48 -2.90
C SER A 121 13.88 -7.22 -3.90
N CYS A 122 15.18 -6.93 -3.92
CA CYS A 122 16.14 -7.64 -4.78
C CYS A 122 16.79 -8.82 -4.01
N PRO A 123 17.36 -9.81 -4.72
CA PRO A 123 18.00 -10.96 -4.07
C PRO A 123 19.08 -10.58 -3.05
N LYS A 124 19.88 -9.55 -3.34
CA LYS A 124 20.93 -9.04 -2.45
C LYS A 124 20.33 -8.47 -1.16
N PHE A 125 19.28 -7.66 -1.26
CA PHE A 125 18.58 -7.11 -0.09
C PHE A 125 17.95 -8.21 0.77
N MET A 126 17.29 -9.18 0.14
CA MET A 126 16.67 -10.27 0.88
C MET A 126 17.71 -11.19 1.54
N GLN A 127 18.89 -11.37 0.94
CA GLN A 127 19.99 -12.08 1.58
C GLN A 127 20.50 -11.33 2.81
N PHE A 128 20.68 -10.01 2.70
CA PHE A 128 21.04 -9.16 3.83
C PHE A 128 20.03 -9.25 4.98
N PHE A 129 18.73 -9.19 4.66
CA PHE A 129 17.65 -9.28 5.64
C PHE A 129 17.61 -10.68 6.30
N ARG A 130 17.74 -11.76 5.53
CA ARG A 130 17.84 -13.12 6.09
C ARG A 130 18.99 -13.27 7.06
N ASN A 131 20.19 -12.81 6.69
CA ASN A 131 21.34 -12.87 7.57
C ASN A 131 21.07 -12.12 8.88
N HIS A 132 20.44 -10.94 8.82
CA HIS A 132 20.06 -10.22 10.05
C HIS A 132 19.05 -10.98 10.89
N ILE A 133 18.01 -11.57 10.28
CA ILE A 133 17.03 -12.37 10.99
C ILE A 133 17.70 -13.56 11.68
N ASP A 134 18.59 -14.26 10.99
CA ASP A 134 19.28 -15.44 11.52
C ASP A 134 20.07 -15.13 12.80
N HIS A 135 20.72 -13.96 12.85
CA HIS A 135 21.51 -13.53 14.01
C HIS A 135 20.67 -12.83 15.09
N SER A 136 19.43 -12.43 14.78
CA SER A 136 18.57 -11.61 15.66
C SER A 136 17.16 -12.18 15.83
N ARG A 137 16.98 -13.50 15.71
CA ARG A 137 15.65 -14.17 15.71
C ARG A 137 14.79 -13.80 16.92
N ARG A 138 15.38 -13.83 18.12
CA ARG A 138 14.69 -13.50 19.36
C ARG A 138 14.26 -12.02 19.36
N ALA A 139 15.15 -11.11 18.96
CA ALA A 139 14.86 -9.69 18.88
C ALA A 139 13.73 -9.39 17.88
N LEU A 140 13.69 -10.07 16.74
CA LEU A 140 12.59 -9.96 15.79
C LEU A 140 11.27 -10.40 16.41
N GLY A 141 11.22 -11.55 17.10
CA GLY A 141 10.01 -12.02 17.78
C GLY A 141 9.52 -11.03 18.86
N HIS A 142 10.43 -10.41 19.63
CA HIS A 142 10.07 -9.32 20.55
C HIS A 142 9.49 -8.10 19.84
N ALA A 143 10.05 -7.72 18.68
CA ALA A 143 9.57 -6.57 17.92
C ALA A 143 8.22 -6.82 17.23
N LEU A 144 7.91 -8.07 16.85
CA LEU A 144 6.67 -8.43 16.17
C LEU A 144 5.48 -8.61 17.13
N ARG A 145 5.72 -9.08 18.36
CA ARG A 145 4.66 -9.36 19.35
C ARG A 145 3.64 -8.23 19.54
N PRO A 146 4.05 -6.95 19.67
CA PRO A 146 3.08 -5.86 19.75
C PRO A 146 2.20 -5.78 18.50
N ALA A 147 2.80 -5.86 17.31
CA ALA A 147 2.03 -5.83 16.06
C ALA A 147 1.05 -7.01 15.96
N GLU A 148 1.47 -8.22 16.34
CA GLU A 148 0.60 -9.39 16.38
C GLU A 148 -0.57 -9.23 17.37
N SER A 149 -0.32 -8.64 18.54
CA SER A 149 -1.39 -8.33 19.50
C SER A 149 -2.40 -7.30 19.00
N PHE A 150 -2.01 -6.46 18.04
CA PHE A 150 -2.90 -5.53 17.33
C PHE A 150 -3.56 -6.15 16.08
N GLY A 151 -3.41 -7.46 15.86
CA GLY A 151 -4.03 -8.17 14.74
C GLY A 151 -3.25 -8.11 13.43
N PHE A 152 -2.01 -7.61 13.43
CA PHE A 152 -1.16 -7.66 12.25
C PHE A 152 -0.54 -9.06 12.08
N SER A 153 -0.36 -9.48 10.83
CA SER A 153 0.32 -10.72 10.48
C SER A 153 1.47 -10.46 9.51
N VAL A 154 2.55 -11.23 9.63
CA VAL A 154 3.62 -11.23 8.62
C VAL A 154 3.16 -12.02 7.40
N GLY A 155 3.24 -11.40 6.22
CA GLY A 155 2.91 -12.01 4.94
C GLY A 155 3.96 -11.73 3.87
N GLY A 156 3.68 -12.18 2.64
CA GLY A 156 4.54 -12.02 1.48
C GLY A 156 4.68 -13.31 0.68
N GLU A 157 5.26 -13.19 -0.52
CA GLU A 157 5.52 -14.37 -1.36
C GLU A 157 6.67 -15.19 -0.78
N GLU A 158 6.45 -16.49 -0.66
CA GLU A 158 7.52 -17.43 -0.32
C GLU A 158 8.44 -17.67 -1.52
N TYR A 159 9.72 -17.97 -1.24
CA TYR A 159 10.63 -18.40 -2.28
C TYR A 159 10.19 -19.73 -2.86
N LYS A 160 10.15 -19.84 -4.20
CA LYS A 160 9.93 -21.12 -4.92
C LYS A 160 10.84 -22.26 -4.43
N ARG A 161 12.03 -21.95 -3.91
CA ARG A 161 12.95 -22.90 -3.30
C ARG A 161 13.38 -22.40 -1.92
N PRO A 162 13.24 -23.21 -0.85
CA PRO A 162 13.75 -22.88 0.47
C PRO A 162 15.23 -22.51 0.42
N LYS A 163 15.63 -21.47 1.15
CA LYS A 163 17.03 -21.01 1.22
C LYS A 163 17.84 -21.71 2.32
N LYS A 164 17.17 -22.42 3.23
CA LYS A 164 17.77 -23.33 4.22
C LYS A 164 16.86 -24.54 4.40
N SER A 165 17.46 -25.71 4.61
CA SER A 165 16.75 -26.92 5.03
C SER A 165 16.26 -26.78 6.48
N GLY A 166 15.13 -27.42 6.81
CA GLY A 166 14.62 -27.49 8.18
C GLY A 166 13.93 -26.23 8.73
N LEU A 167 13.75 -25.18 7.94
CA LEU A 167 12.88 -24.05 8.31
C LEU A 167 11.42 -24.50 8.26
N LYS A 168 10.85 -24.90 9.39
CA LYS A 168 9.41 -25.12 9.51
C LYS A 168 8.69 -23.78 9.39
N GLY A 169 7.71 -23.72 8.49
CA GLY A 169 6.90 -22.54 8.23
C GLY A 169 6.05 -22.17 9.44
N ARG A 170 6.57 -21.25 10.24
CA ARG A 170 5.90 -20.12 10.93
C ARG A 170 6.88 -19.57 11.95
N ILE A 171 7.03 -18.25 11.96
CA ILE A 171 7.56 -17.56 13.13
C ILE A 171 6.36 -17.55 14.10
N SER A 172 6.25 -18.58 14.94
CA SER A 172 5.32 -18.62 16.08
C SER A 172 6.12 -18.43 17.36
#